data_AF-A0AB37MXW1-F1
#
_entry.id   AF-A0AB37MXW1-F1
#
_cell.length_a   1.000
_cell.length_b   1.000
_cell.length_c   1.000
_cell.angle_alpha   90.00
_cell.angle_beta   90.00
_cell.angle_gamma   90.00
#
_symmetry.space_group_name_H-M   'P 1'
#
loop_
_entity.id
_entity.type
_entity.pdbx_description
1 polymer ?
#
loop_
_entity_poly.entity_id
_entity_poly.type
_entity_poly.pdbx_seq_one_letter_code
_entity_poly.pdbx_strand_id
1 'polypeptide(L)' 'MIGFIIWIIGVVLCVKAVLEIMKWPVDGVKKLLVAIIILLTSWIGICVYYFWGRENLPQILK' A
#
# COMPACT_ATOMS: atom_id res chain seq x y z
N MET A 1 1.69 -25.65 -4.86
CA MET A 1 2.58 -24.73 -5.62
C MET A 1 1.89 -23.42 -6.04
N ILE A 2 0.58 -23.41 -6.30
CA ILE A 2 -0.17 -22.20 -6.68
C ILE A 2 -0.16 -21.09 -5.61
N GLY A 3 -0.21 -21.45 -4.32
CA GLY A 3 -0.21 -20.49 -3.21
C GLY A 3 1.08 -19.68 -3.08
N PHE A 4 2.21 -20.25 -3.51
CA PHE A 4 3.50 -19.55 -3.50
C PHE A 4 3.56 -18.48 -4.59
N ILE A 5 2.99 -18.76 -5.77
CA ILE A 5 2.88 -17.80 -6.88
C ILE A 5 1.98 -16.63 -6.47
N ILE A 6 0.84 -16.92 -5.86
CA ILE A 6 -0.07 -15.91 -5.30
C ILE A 6 0.72 -15.04 -4.31
N TRP A 7 1.37 -15.63 -3.31
CA TRP A 7 2.17 -14.91 -2.33
C TRP A 7 3.22 -13.97 -2.95
N ILE A 8 3.98 -14.41 -3.95
CA ILE A 8 4.95 -13.55 -4.67
C ILE A 8 4.27 -12.33 -5.29
N ILE A 9 3.11 -12.50 -5.94
CA ILE A 9 2.36 -11.39 -6.52
C ILE A 9 1.96 -10.37 -5.43
N GLY A 10 1.49 -10.85 -4.28
CA GLY A 10 1.16 -10.00 -3.14
C GLY A 10 2.35 -9.20 -2.63
N VAL A 11 3.53 -9.84 -2.52
CA VAL A 11 4.77 -9.17 -2.10
C VAL A 11 5.17 -8.08 -3.11
N VAL A 12 5.15 -8.37 -4.41
CA VAL A 12 5.48 -7.39 -5.46
C VAL A 12 4.53 -6.19 -5.41
N LEU A 13 3.24 -6.42 -5.22
CA LEU A 13 2.25 -5.34 -5.09
C LEU A 13 2.45 -4.50 -3.82
N CYS A 14 2.82 -5.14 -2.71
CA CYS A 14 3.13 -4.46 -1.44
C CYS A 14 4.32 -3.51 -1.61
N VAL A 15 5.42 -3.98 -2.21
CA VAL A 15 6.61 -3.16 -2.48
C VAL A 15 6.26 -1.97 -3.38
N LYS A 16 5.46 -2.19 -4.44
CA LYS A 16 4.99 -1.09 -5.30
C LYS A 16 4.16 -0.06 -4.54
N ALA A 17 3.23 -0.50 -3.69
CA ALA A 17 2.39 0.40 -2.90
C ALA A 17 3.25 1.26 -1.94
N VAL A 18 4.23 0.66 -1.26
CA VAL A 18 5.14 1.40 -0.38
C VAL A 18 5.95 2.45 -1.15
N LEU A 19 6.49 2.08 -2.33
CA LEU A 19 7.24 3.02 -3.17
C LEU A 19 6.38 4.20 -3.65
N GLU A 20 5.09 3.99 -3.91
CA GLU A 20 4.16 5.07 -4.27
C GLU A 20 3.85 5.98 -3.10
N ILE A 21 3.61 5.43 -1.91
CA ILE A 21 3.38 6.20 -0.68
C ILE A 21 4.60 7.08 -0.36
N MET A 22 5.82 6.57 -0.57
CA MET A 22 7.05 7.32 -0.37
C MET A 22 7.16 8.53 -1.30
N LYS A 23 6.63 8.45 -2.53
CA LYS A 23 6.61 9.54 -3.51
C LYS A 23 5.59 10.64 -3.22
N TRP A 24 4.61 10.41 -2.34
CA TRP A 24 3.61 11.44 -2.03
C TRP A 24 4.21 12.64 -1.31
N PRO A 25 3.75 13.88 -1.54
CA PRO A 25 4.24 15.06 -0.83
C PRO A 25 3.51 15.25 0.52
N VAL A 26 3.47 14.22 1.36
CA VAL A 26 2.84 14.23 2.69
C VAL A 26 3.87 13.94 3.80
N ASP A 27 3.54 14.29 5.05
CA ASP A 27 4.38 14.05 6.22
C ASP A 27 4.87 12.59 6.32
N GLY A 28 6.14 12.41 6.68
CA GLY A 28 6.78 11.09 6.80
C GLY A 28 6.07 10.15 7.77
N VAL A 29 5.48 10.69 8.84
CA VAL A 29 4.71 9.91 9.83
C VAL A 29 3.41 9.37 9.22
N LYS A 30 2.68 10.20 8.47
CA LYS A 30 1.43 9.79 7.81
C LYS A 30 1.69 8.71 6.74
N LYS A 31 2.78 8.84 5.98
CA LYS A 31 3.25 7.82 5.02
C LYS A 31 3.48 6.48 5.69
N LEU A 32 4.24 6.49 6.79
CA LEU A 32 4.60 5.28 7.52
C LEU A 32 3.34 4.59 8.07
N LEU A 33 2.39 5.37 8.57
CA LEU A 33 1.13 4.85 9.10
C LEU A 33 0.30 4.14 8.02
N VAL A 34 0.18 4.73 6.82
CA VAL A 34 -0.50 4.09 5.67
C VAL A 34 0.22 2.82 5.23
N ALA A 35 1.55 2.84 5.16
CA ALA A 35 2.35 1.68 4.80
C ALA A 35 2.16 0.52 5.81
N ILE A 36 2.16 0.82 7.11
CA ILE A 36 1.92 -0.17 8.18
C ILE A 36 0.51 -0.76 8.08
N ILE A 37 -0.51 0.07 7.83
CA ILE A 37 -1.90 -0.40 7.65
C ILE A 37 -1.99 -1.38 6.48
N ILE A 38 -1.39 -1.06 5.34
CA ILE A 38 -1.40 -1.94 4.16
C ILE A 38 -0.69 -3.25 4.46
N LEU A 39 0.44 -3.18 5.18
CA LEU A 39 1.21 -4.36 5.57
C LEU A 39 0.42 -5.27 6.52
N LEU A 40 -0.25 -4.70 7.53
CA LEU A 40 -1.09 -5.41 8.49
C LEU A 40 -2.30 -6.06 7.84
N THR A 41 -2.91 -5.39 6.86
CA THR A 41 -4.13 -5.85 6.18
C THR A 41 -3.82 -6.75 4.98
N SER A 42 -2.53 -7.00 4.69
CA SER A 42 -2.03 -7.95 3.70
C SER A 42 -2.68 -7.71 2.32
N TRP A 43 -3.31 -8.73 1.74
CA TRP A 43 -3.95 -8.67 0.41
C TRP A 43 -5.10 -7.69 0.33
N ILE A 44 -5.94 -7.64 1.37
CA ILE A 44 -7.11 -6.77 1.40
C ILE A 44 -6.66 -5.30 1.49
N GLY A 45 -5.62 -5.02 2.28
CA GLY A 45 -5.01 -3.69 2.36
C GLY A 45 -4.48 -3.20 1.02
N ILE A 46 -3.82 -4.09 0.27
CA ILE A 46 -3.33 -3.80 -1.08
C ILE A 46 -4.50 -3.54 -2.04
N CYS A 47 -5.55 -4.36 -2.00
CA CYS A 47 -6.74 -4.16 -2.84
C CYS A 47 -7.40 -2.80 -2.57
N VAL A 48 -7.64 -2.46 -1.30
CA VAL A 48 -8.24 -1.18 -0.90
C VAL A 48 -7.35 0.00 -1.27
N TYR A 49 -6.02 -0.16 -1.12
CA TYR A 49 -5.06 0.86 -1.54
C TYR A 49 -5.14 1.12 -3.05
N TYR A 50 -5.11 0.08 -3.90
CA TYR A 50 -5.14 0.26 -5.34
C TYR A 50 -6.50 0.73 -5.87
N PHE A 51 -7.61 0.28 -5.29
CA PHE A 51 -8.96 0.66 -5.74
C PHE A 51 -9.39 2.05 -5.28
N TRP A 52 -8.95 2.50 -4.10
CA TRP A 52 -9.45 3.73 -3.50
C TRP A 52 -8.32 4.58 -2.89
N GLY A 53 -7.41 3.96 -2.15
CA GLY A 53 -6.40 4.67 -1.38
C GLY A 53 -5.40 5.48 -2.21
N ARG A 54 -5.03 5.02 -3.41
CA ARG A 54 -3.94 5.60 -4.22
C ARG A 54 -4.15 7.06 -4.56
N GLU A 55 -5.39 7.44 -4.88
CA GLU A 55 -5.76 8.81 -5.28
C GLU A 55 -6.35 9.60 -4.11
N ASN A 56 -7.13 8.94 -3.25
CA ASN A 56 -7.85 9.61 -2.17
C ASN A 56 -6.96 9.87 -0.93
N LEU A 57 -6.10 8.93 -0.53
CA LEU A 57 -5.25 9.11 0.66
C LEU A 57 -4.29 10.30 0.56
N PRO A 58 -3.55 10.55 -0.54
CA PRO A 58 -2.66 11.72 -0.59
C PRO A 58 -3.45 13.04 -0.60
N GLN A 59 -4.70 13.03 -1.07
CA GLN A 59 -5.58 14.19 -1.08
C GLN A 59 -6.18 14.47 0.31
N ILE A 60 -6.53 13.43 1.06
CA ILE A 60 -7.05 13.51 2.44
C ILE A 60 -5.94 13.82 3.44
N LEU A 61 -4.71 13.36 3.19
CA LEU A 61 -3.56 13.51 4.09
C LEU A 61 -2.77 14.82 3.90
N LYS A 62 -3.13 15.64 2.88
CA LYS A 62 -2.69 17.04 2.75
C LYS A 62 -3.05 17.82 4.01
#